data_AF-D7M141-F1
#
_entry.id   AF-D7M141-F1
#
_cell.length_a   1.000
_cell.length_b   1.000
_cell.length_c   1.000
_cell.angle_alpha   90.00
_cell.angle_beta   90.00
_cell.angle_gamma   90.00
#
_symmetry.space_group_name_H-M   'P 1'
#
loop_
_entity.id
_entity.type
_entity.pdbx_description
1 polymer ?
#
loop_
_entity_poly.entity_id
_entity_poly.type
_entity_poly.pdbx_seq_one_letter_code
_entity_poly.pdbx_strand_id
1 'polypeptide(L)' 'MPWTDLRRGDCCGRLEVISDGYYCKTCDFFVHKKCGEFSEYIEHPSHSSHTLQLESYPVFDCKLCGRNRD' A
#
# COMPACT_ATOMS: atom_id res chain seq x y z
N MET A 1 -8.49 4.08 29.83
CA MET A 1 -8.86 4.96 28.70
C MET A 1 -8.18 4.40 27.46
N PRO A 2 -8.91 3.83 26.48
CA PRO A 2 -8.25 3.15 25.37
C PRO A 2 -7.77 4.19 24.36
N TRP A 3 -6.46 4.26 24.15
CA TRP A 3 -5.76 5.17 23.24
C TRP A 3 -5.87 4.72 21.79
N THR A 4 -7.09 4.64 21.25
CA THR A 4 -7.30 4.44 19.81
C THR A 4 -7.72 5.76 19.19
N ASP A 5 -6.91 6.28 18.27
CA ASP A 5 -7.18 7.52 17.54
C ASP A 5 -7.79 7.21 16.16
N LEU A 6 -8.65 8.10 15.67
CA LEU A 6 -9.23 7.97 14.33
C LEU A 6 -8.36 8.75 13.34
N ARG A 7 -7.54 8.04 12.56
CA ARG A 7 -6.59 8.68 11.64
C ARG A 7 -6.74 8.18 10.21
N ARG A 8 -6.67 9.11 9.26
CA ARG A 8 -6.62 8.81 7.83
C ARG A 8 -5.22 8.32 7.44
N GLY A 9 -5.14 7.19 6.74
CA GLY A 9 -3.88 6.68 6.20
C GLY A 9 -3.60 7.28 4.82
N ASP A 10 -2.40 7.79 4.59
CA ASP A 10 -1.99 8.36 3.30
C ASP A 10 -1.81 7.27 2.22
N CYS A 11 -1.60 6.02 2.63
CA CYS A 11 -1.49 4.87 1.75
C CYS A 11 -2.81 4.45 1.07
N CYS A 12 -3.93 4.54 1.78
CA CYS A 12 -5.22 4.00 1.34
C CYS A 12 -6.35 5.05 1.31
N GLY A 13 -6.11 6.23 1.88
CA GLY A 13 -7.07 7.31 1.99
C GLY A 13 -8.24 7.03 2.94
N ARG A 14 -8.23 5.92 3.70
CA ARG A 14 -9.33 5.52 4.60
C ARG A 14 -9.12 6.09 6.00
N LEU A 15 -10.20 6.48 6.66
CA LEU A 15 -10.24 6.82 8.08
C LEU A 15 -10.45 5.54 8.88
N GLU A 16 -9.54 5.25 9.79
CA GLU A 16 -9.63 4.04 10.62
C GLU A 16 -9.24 4.30 12.07
N VAL A 17 -9.91 3.58 12.95
CA VAL A 17 -9.55 3.53 14.37
C VAL A 17 -8.25 2.74 14.45
N ILE A 18 -7.17 3.43 14.80
CA ILE A 18 -5.84 2.85 14.83
C ILE A 18 -5.30 2.76 16.25
N SER A 19 -4.64 1.64 16.52
CA SER A 19 -3.78 1.46 17.68
C SER A 19 -2.29 1.61 17.34
N ASP A 20 -1.92 1.40 16.07
CA ASP A 20 -0.54 1.42 15.59
C ASP A 20 -0.42 1.76 14.09
N GLY A 21 0.78 2.18 13.68
CA GLY A 21 1.11 2.55 12.31
C GLY A 21 2.54 3.05 12.16
N TYR A 22 2.95 3.27 10.91
CA TYR A 22 4.27 3.76 10.55
C TYR A 22 4.16 5.23 10.13
N TYR A 23 4.98 6.10 10.71
CA TYR A 23 5.00 7.53 10.38
C TYR A 23 6.40 7.97 9.97
N CYS A 24 6.53 8.53 8.77
CA CYS A 24 7.74 9.19 8.31
C CYS A 24 7.62 10.69 8.57
N LYS A 25 8.43 11.22 9.50
CA LYS A 25 8.47 12.65 9.81
C LYS A 25 8.96 13.50 8.63
N THR A 26 9.93 13.00 7.88
CA THR A 26 10.55 13.74 6.77
C THR A 26 9.58 13.96 5.61
N CYS A 27 8.77 12.94 5.30
CA CYS A 27 7.79 13.00 4.21
C CYS A 27 6.41 13.47 4.67
N ASP A 28 6.23 13.71 5.97
CA ASP A 28 4.92 13.89 6.62
C ASP A 28 3.88 12.85 6.16
N PHE A 29 4.25 11.57 6.24
CA PHE A 29 3.49 10.47 5.63
C PHE A 29 3.16 9.39 6.65
N PHE A 30 1.89 9.03 6.76
CA PHE A 30 1.38 8.03 7.69
C PHE A 30 0.75 6.81 6.99
N VAL A 31 1.15 5.64 7.43
CA VAL A 31 0.68 4.34 6.93
C VAL A 31 0.07 3.56 8.08
N HIS A 32 -1.16 3.07 7.91
CA HIS A 32 -1.74 2.10 8.84
C HIS A 32 -0.86 0.86 8.86
N LYS A 33 -0.61 0.28 10.04
CA LYS A 33 0.28 -0.89 10.14
C LYS A 33 -0.15 -2.03 9.21
N LYS A 34 -1.46 -2.34 9.20
CA LYS A 34 -2.06 -3.35 8.31
C LYS A 34 -1.91 -3.04 6.81
N CYS A 35 -1.78 -1.78 6.43
CA CYS A 35 -1.53 -1.39 5.04
C CYS A 35 -0.06 -1.54 4.68
N GLY A 36 0.86 -1.34 5.63
CA GLY A 36 2.30 -1.54 5.43
C GLY A 36 2.72 -3.01 5.47
N GLU A 37 2.01 -3.85 6.24
CA GLU A 37 2.28 -5.30 6.35
C GLU A 37 1.55 -6.13 5.29
N PHE A 38 1.07 -5.48 4.23
CA PHE A 38 0.38 -6.19 3.15
C PHE A 38 1.35 -7.10 2.39
N SER A 39 0.84 -8.23 1.92
CA SER A 39 1.61 -9.17 1.11
C SER A 39 2.14 -8.48 -0.15
N GLU A 40 3.37 -8.82 -0.54
CA GLU A 40 3.92 -8.47 -1.85
C GLU A 40 3.15 -9.16 -2.99
N TYR A 41 2.30 -10.13 -2.68
CA TYR A 41 1.49 -10.87 -3.64
C TYR A 41 0.02 -10.46 -3.57
N ILE A 42 -0.60 -10.24 -4.72
CA ILE A 42 -2.04 -9.99 -4.85
C ILE A 42 -2.70 -10.92 -5.87
N GLU A 43 -3.95 -11.28 -5.61
CA GLU A 43 -4.85 -11.89 -6.59
C GLU A 43 -5.61 -10.77 -7.30
N HIS A 44 -5.42 -10.62 -8.61
CA HIS A 44 -6.06 -9.56 -9.37
C HIS A 44 -7.09 -10.12 -10.35
N PRO A 45 -8.33 -9.58 -10.43
CA PRO A 45 -9.38 -10.12 -11.31
C PRO A 45 -8.99 -10.18 -12.79
N SER A 46 -8.11 -9.27 -13.25
CA SER A 46 -7.61 -9.27 -14.63
C SER A 46 -6.70 -10.45 -14.97
N HIS A 47 -6.21 -11.19 -13.98
CA HIS A 47 -5.30 -12.33 -14.17
C HIS A 47 -5.50 -13.40 -13.08
N SER A 48 -6.76 -13.83 -12.92
CA SER A 48 -7.20 -14.68 -11.80
C SER A 48 -6.55 -16.08 -11.71
N SER A 49 -5.79 -16.49 -12.73
CA SER A 49 -5.06 -17.77 -12.72
C SER A 49 -3.65 -17.67 -12.12
N HIS A 50 -3.14 -16.45 -11.87
CA HIS A 50 -1.80 -16.26 -11.33
C HIS A 50 -1.75 -15.07 -10.36
N THR A 51 -1.06 -15.25 -9.24
CA THR A 51 -0.72 -14.15 -8.32
C THR A 51 0.22 -13.15 -8.99
N LEU A 52 -0.05 -11.86 -8.78
CA LEU A 52 0.89 -10.80 -9.12
C LEU A 52 1.83 -10.57 -7.95
N GLN A 53 3.13 -10.51 -8.22
CA GLN A 53 4.15 -10.15 -7.24
C GLN A 53 4.57 -8.69 -7.43
N LEU A 54 4.73 -7.98 -6.32
CA LEU A 54 5.27 -6.63 -6.28
C LEU A 54 6.77 -6.70 -6.57
N GLU A 55 7.17 -6.14 -7.71
CA GLU A 55 8.58 -5.99 -8.08
C GLU A 55 9.04 -4.53 -7.89
N SER A 56 10.21 -4.35 -7.28
CA SER A 56 10.84 -3.06 -7.04
C SER A 56 11.95 -2.79 -8.07
N TYR A 57 11.62 -2.84 -9.36
CA TYR A 57 12.57 -2.43 -10.39
C TYR A 57 12.53 -0.91 -10.61
N PRO A 58 13.69 -0.24 -10.77
CA PRO A 58 13.76 1.20 -11.01
C PRO A 58 13.15 1.61 -12.37
N VAL A 59 12.99 0.66 -13.29
CA VAL A 59 12.33 0.84 -14.59
C VAL A 59 11.21 -0.19 -14.68
N PHE A 60 9.96 0.26 -14.72
CA PHE A 60 8.80 -0.62 -14.81
C PHE A 60 8.05 -0.38 -16.12
N ASP A 61 8.25 -1.29 -17.09
CA ASP A 61 7.43 -1.39 -18.29
C ASP A 61 6.22 -2.29 -18.02
N CYS A 62 5.02 -1.72 -17.93
CA CYS A 62 3.81 -2.53 -17.78
C CYS A 62 3.57 -3.39 -19.02
N LYS A 63 3.72 -4.71 -18.94
CA LYS A 63 3.49 -5.62 -20.08
C LYS A 63 2.01 -5.68 -20.53
N LEU A 64 1.08 -5.27 -19.68
CA LEU A 64 -0.35 -5.25 -20.00
C LEU A 64 -0.78 -4.01 -20.81
N CYS A 65 -0.30 -2.82 -20.46
CA CYS A 65 -0.70 -1.57 -21.12
C CYS A 65 0.43 -0.79 -21.80
N GLY A 66 1.68 -1.29 -21.74
CA GLY A 66 2.84 -0.70 -22.40
C GLY A 66 3.34 0.62 -21.81
N ARG A 67 2.84 1.02 -20.64
CA ARG A 67 3.21 2.30 -20.00
C ARG A 67 4.34 2.11 -18.98
N ASN A 68 5.22 3.09 -18.92
CA ASN A 68 6.19 3.28 -17.85
C ASN A 68 5.58 4.08 -16.69
N ARG A 69 6.16 3.95 -15.49
CA ARG A 69 5.94 4.94 -14.42
C ARG A 69 6.88 6.13 -14.72
N ASP A 70 6.31 7.24 -15.18
CA ASP A 70 7.01 8.54 -15.30
C ASP A 70 7.41 9.11 -13.94
#